data_AF-A0A3D4G1K9-F1
#
_entry.id   AF-A0A3D4G1K9-F1
#
_cell.length_a   1.000
_cell.length_b   1.000
_cell.length_c   1.000
_cell.angle_alpha   90.00
_cell.angle_beta   90.00
_cell.angle_gamma   90.00
#
_symmetry.space_group_name_H-M   'P 1'
#
loop_
_entity.id
_entity.type
_entity.pdbx_description
1 polymer ?
#
loop_
_entity_poly.entity_id
_entity_poly.type
_entity_poly.pdbx_seq_one_letter_code
_entity_poly.pdbx_strand_id
1 'polypeptide(L)'
;MIETQIERFAPGFKDLILERIARGPRALEQDNPNLVGGDINGGALDLRQLFARPTGLLDPYKTPVEGLFLCSSSTPPGGGVHGMCGWHAARSVLRKVFGRRATPLTSLRRPWAGASMST
;
A
#
# COMPACT_ATOMS: atom_id res chain seq x y z
N MET A 1 9.02 25.77 -13.45
CA MET A 1 8.90 25.06 -12.15
C MET A 1 7.42 24.81 -11.85
N ILE A 2 7.10 23.82 -11.01
CA ILE A 2 5.71 23.38 -10.75
C ILE A 2 4.88 24.48 -10.09
N GLU A 3 5.49 25.28 -9.22
CA GLU A 3 4.86 26.36 -8.47
C GLU A 3 4.36 27.48 -9.41
N THR A 4 5.07 27.76 -10.51
CA THR A 4 4.60 28.70 -11.54
C THR A 4 3.40 28.15 -12.32
N GLN A 5 3.31 26.82 -12.50
CA GLN A 5 2.12 26.22 -13.11
C GLN A 5 0.94 26.26 -12.14
N ILE A 6 1.14 26.00 -10.85
CA ILE A 6 0.08 26.11 -9.84
C ILE A 6 -0.41 27.56 -9.75
N GLU A 7 0.51 28.54 -9.67
CA GLU A 7 0.17 29.96 -9.62
C GLU A 7 -0.70 30.42 -10.80
N ARG A 8 -0.46 29.88 -12.00
CA ARG A 8 -1.27 30.17 -13.19
C ARG A 8 -2.75 29.77 -13.02
N PHE A 9 -3.03 28.71 -12.26
CA PHE A 9 -4.39 28.21 -12.02
C PHE A 9 -4.95 28.59 -10.64
N ALA A 10 -4.09 29.02 -9.71
CA ALA A 10 -4.43 29.46 -8.37
C ALA A 10 -3.59 30.69 -7.99
N PRO A 11 -4.01 31.90 -8.43
CA PRO A 11 -3.29 33.14 -8.12
C PRO A 11 -3.19 33.40 -6.61
N GLY A 12 -2.02 33.84 -6.16
CA GLY A 12 -1.69 34.04 -4.73
C GLY A 12 -1.18 32.78 -4.03
N PHE A 13 -1.10 31.63 -4.71
CA PHE A 13 -0.58 30.38 -4.13
C PHE A 13 0.86 30.54 -3.62
N LYS A 14 1.72 31.20 -4.39
CA LYS A 14 3.14 31.38 -4.02
C LYS A 14 3.33 32.18 -2.73
N ASP A 15 2.44 33.13 -2.47
CA ASP A 15 2.51 33.98 -1.27
C ASP A 15 2.15 33.20 0.01
N LEU A 16 1.52 32.03 -0.12
CA LEU A 16 1.13 31.15 0.99
C LEU A 16 2.18 30.07 1.32
N ILE A 17 3.28 29.98 0.57
CA ILE A 17 4.31 28.95 0.78
C ILE A 17 5.19 29.34 1.97
N LEU A 18 5.09 28.59 3.07
CA LEU A 18 5.96 28.76 4.24
C LEU A 18 7.30 28.04 4.10
N GLU A 19 7.30 26.85 3.49
CA GLU A 19 8.48 26.01 3.32
C GLU A 19 8.35 25.14 2.07
N ARG A 20 9.50 24.77 1.49
CA ARG A 20 9.59 23.88 0.34
C ARG A 20 10.66 22.81 0.57
N ILE A 21 10.25 21.55 0.54
CA ILE A 21 11.15 20.41 0.60
C ILE A 21 11.05 19.63 -0.72
N ALA A 22 12.14 19.63 -1.49
CA ALA A 22 12.23 18.85 -2.72
C ALA A 22 12.94 17.51 -2.44
N ARG A 23 12.23 16.40 -2.62
CA ARG A 23 12.78 15.04 -2.47
C ARG A 23 12.87 14.39 -3.84
N GLY A 24 14.08 14.27 -4.37
CA GLY A 24 14.34 13.57 -5.63
C GLY A 24 14.37 12.04 -5.45
N PRO A 25 14.35 11.26 -6.54
CA PRO A 25 14.32 9.79 -6.48
C PRO A 25 15.44 9.17 -5.64
N ARG A 26 16.67 9.66 -5.79
CA ARG A 26 17.83 9.22 -4.98
C ARG A 26 17.63 9.46 -3.48
N ALA A 27 16.98 10.57 -3.11
CA ALA A 27 16.71 10.86 -1.71
C ALA A 27 15.63 9.93 -1.14
N LEU A 28 14.69 9.46 -1.96
CA LEU A 28 13.69 8.47 -1.54
C LEU A 28 14.33 7.09 -1.34
N GLU A 29 15.20 6.67 -2.25
CA GLU A 29 15.95 5.41 -2.13
C GLU A 29 16.93 5.42 -0.94
N GLN A 30 17.54 6.56 -0.63
CA GLN A 30 18.41 6.73 0.54
C GLN A 30 17.64 6.60 1.86
N ASP A 31 16.44 7.17 1.94
CA ASP A 31 15.59 7.07 3.14
C ASP A 31 15.01 5.67 3.32
N ASN A 32 14.66 5.01 2.21
CA ASN A 32 14.10 3.67 2.21
C ASN A 32 14.70 2.85 1.06
N PRO A 33 15.65 1.94 1.36
CA PRO A 33 16.30 1.10 0.36
C PRO A 33 15.34 0.21 -0.46
N ASN A 34 14.09 0.02 0.00
CA ASN A 34 13.06 -0.68 -0.80
C ASN A 34 12.55 0.15 -1.99
N LEU A 35 12.78 1.46 -2.00
CA LEU A 35 12.38 2.39 -3.04
C LEU A 35 13.48 2.54 -4.09
N VAL A 36 13.92 1.42 -4.67
CA VAL A 36 14.99 1.41 -5.68
C VAL A 36 14.65 2.37 -6.82
N GLY A 37 15.56 3.28 -7.15
CA GLY A 37 15.33 4.33 -8.15
C GLY A 37 14.26 5.35 -7.76
N GLY A 38 13.84 5.40 -6.50
CA GLY A 38 12.74 6.22 -5.98
C GLY A 38 11.34 5.68 -6.26
N ASP A 39 11.20 4.40 -6.66
CA ASP A 39 9.91 3.83 -7.02
C ASP A 39 9.10 3.37 -5.78
N ILE A 40 8.02 4.08 -5.48
CA ILE A 40 7.10 3.80 -4.37
C ILE A 40 6.38 2.44 -4.47
N ASN A 41 6.36 1.83 -5.65
CA ASN A 41 5.78 0.50 -5.87
C ASN A 41 6.82 -0.62 -5.74
N GLY A 42 8.09 -0.30 -5.46
CA GLY A 42 9.18 -1.27 -5.40
C GLY A 42 9.55 -1.83 -6.77
N GLY A 43 9.51 -0.98 -7.81
CA GLY A 43 9.80 -1.30 -9.22
C GLY A 43 8.59 -1.09 -10.15
N ALA A 44 8.82 -1.20 -11.46
CA ALA A 44 7.83 -0.86 -12.47
C ALA A 44 6.48 -1.61 -12.34
N LEU A 45 5.41 -0.97 -12.80
CA LEU A 45 4.08 -1.57 -12.92
C LEU A 45 3.89 -2.10 -14.35
N ASP A 46 4.79 -2.97 -14.80
CA ASP A 46 4.56 -3.70 -16.05
C ASP A 46 3.72 -4.96 -15.80
N LEU A 47 3.08 -5.48 -16.86
CA LEU A 47 2.23 -6.67 -16.76
C LEU A 47 3.00 -7.88 -16.22
N ARG A 48 4.31 -7.98 -16.51
CA ARG A 48 5.14 -9.09 -16.04
C ARG A 48 5.32 -9.02 -14.53
N GLN A 49 5.59 -7.84 -13.98
CA GLN A 49 5.70 -7.62 -12.55
C GLN A 49 4.35 -7.76 -11.86
N LEU A 50 3.24 -7.35 -12.48
CA LEU A 50 1.91 -7.56 -11.90
C LEU A 50 1.58 -9.04 -11.66
N PHE A 51 2.00 -9.94 -12.58
CA PHE A 51 1.75 -11.38 -12.45
C PHE A 51 2.87 -12.17 -11.76
N ALA A 52 4.11 -11.66 -11.76
CA ALA A 52 5.27 -12.36 -11.20
C ALA A 52 5.72 -11.84 -9.82
N ARG A 53 5.07 -10.80 -9.27
CA ARG A 53 5.39 -10.25 -7.94
C ARG A 53 4.72 -11.01 -6.79
N PRO A 54 5.40 -11.18 -5.64
CA PRO A 54 6.85 -11.39 -5.44
C PRO A 54 7.24 -12.87 -5.53
N THR A 55 6.24 -13.75 -5.57
CA THR A 55 6.39 -15.18 -5.66
C THR A 55 5.45 -15.64 -6.75
N GLY A 56 5.95 -16.29 -7.81
CA GLY A 56 5.12 -16.96 -8.84
C GLY A 56 4.33 -18.17 -8.32
N LEU A 57 3.99 -18.15 -7.03
CA LEU A 57 3.19 -19.15 -6.34
C LEU A 57 1.72 -18.95 -6.72
N LEU A 58 0.96 -20.06 -6.68
CA LEU A 58 -0.50 -20.04 -6.83
C LEU A 58 -1.21 -19.13 -5.81
N ASP A 59 -0.52 -18.77 -4.71
CA ASP A 59 -0.97 -17.84 -3.69
C ASP A 59 0.08 -16.72 -3.54
N PRO A 60 -0.07 -15.57 -4.23
CA PRO A 60 0.95 -14.52 -4.28
C PRO A 60 1.13 -13.76 -2.95
N TYR A 61 0.32 -14.09 -1.94
CA TYR A 61 0.40 -13.51 -0.60
C TYR A 61 1.12 -14.43 0.40
N LYS A 62 1.41 -15.69 0.04
CA LYS A 62 2.18 -16.63 0.88
C LYS A 62 3.65 -16.54 0.50
N THR A 63 4.53 -16.58 1.51
CA THR A 63 5.97 -16.73 1.28
C THR A 63 6.41 -18.20 1.43
N PRO A 64 7.61 -18.59 0.97
CA PRO A 64 8.16 -19.92 1.23
C PRO A 64 8.33 -20.24 2.72
N VAL A 65 8.39 -19.23 3.58
CA VAL A 65 8.47 -19.38 5.04
C VAL A 65 7.07 -19.65 5.60
N GLU A 66 6.92 -20.76 6.33
CA GLU A 66 5.62 -21.14 6.88
C GLU A 66 5.13 -20.11 7.91
N GLY A 67 3.85 -19.77 7.86
CA GLY A 67 3.26 -18.74 8.72
C GLY A 67 3.56 -17.29 8.32
N LEU A 68 4.41 -17.03 7.31
CA LEU A 68 4.74 -15.68 6.84
C LEU A 68 4.01 -15.33 5.53
N PHE A 69 3.30 -14.20 5.56
CA PHE A 69 2.48 -13.69 4.46
C PHE A 69 2.84 -12.24 4.12
N LEU A 70 2.65 -11.85 2.86
CA LEU A 70 2.91 -10.50 2.37
C LEU A 70 1.60 -9.78 2.05
N CYS A 71 1.51 -8.52 2.47
CA CYS A 71 0.32 -7.68 2.32
C CYS A 71 0.61 -6.27 1.76
N SER A 72 1.79 -6.07 1.17
CA SER A 72 2.27 -4.77 0.71
C SER A 72 1.86 -4.46 -0.73
N SER A 73 2.24 -3.27 -1.23
CA SER A 73 2.16 -2.86 -2.64
C SER A 73 2.91 -3.80 -3.59
N SER A 74 3.81 -4.64 -3.04
CA SER A 74 4.52 -5.70 -3.77
C SER A 74 3.68 -6.95 -4.02
N THR A 75 2.41 -7.01 -3.59
CA THR A 75 1.46 -8.07 -3.95
C THR A 75 0.38 -7.54 -4.88
N PRO A 76 -0.24 -8.36 -5.74
CA PRO A 76 -1.39 -7.93 -6.54
C PRO A 76 -2.50 -7.35 -5.64
N PRO A 77 -3.24 -6.31 -6.06
CA PRO A 77 -3.22 -5.64 -7.36
C PRO A 77 -2.11 -4.59 -7.55
N GLY A 78 -1.19 -4.41 -6.59
CA GLY A 78 -0.09 -3.45 -6.66
C GLY A 78 -0.21 -2.32 -5.65
N GLY A 79 0.41 -1.18 -5.94
CA GLY A 79 0.38 0.00 -5.08
C GLY A 79 -0.93 0.78 -5.11
N GLY A 80 -1.07 1.69 -4.15
CA GLY A 80 -2.24 2.55 -3.96
C GLY A 80 -2.92 2.35 -2.60
N VAL A 81 -3.78 3.31 -2.23
CA VAL A 81 -4.45 3.33 -0.91
C VAL A 81 -5.82 2.65 -0.99
N HIS A 82 -5.87 1.42 -1.53
CA HIS A 82 -7.12 0.67 -1.73
C HIS A 82 -7.31 -0.48 -0.72
N GLY A 83 -6.27 -0.88 0.02
CA GLY A 83 -6.34 -1.89 1.09
C GLY A 83 -6.51 -3.36 0.65
N MET A 84 -6.57 -3.64 -0.65
CA MET A 84 -6.85 -5.00 -1.14
C MET A 84 -5.70 -5.98 -0.90
N CYS A 85 -4.44 -5.51 -0.90
CA CYS A 85 -3.29 -6.37 -0.60
C CYS A 85 -3.41 -6.99 0.80
N GLY A 86 -3.75 -6.16 1.80
CA GLY A 86 -4.06 -6.61 3.15
C GLY A 86 -5.29 -7.52 3.21
N TRP A 87 -6.35 -7.19 2.47
CA TRP A 87 -7.56 -8.00 2.39
C TRP A 87 -7.28 -9.42 1.89
N HIS A 88 -6.55 -9.56 0.80
CA HIS A 88 -6.26 -10.85 0.20
C HIS A 88 -5.22 -11.65 1.01
N ALA A 89 -4.22 -10.99 1.60
CA ALA A 89 -3.31 -11.62 2.53
C ALA A 89 -4.05 -12.21 3.74
N ALA A 90 -4.97 -11.46 4.35
CA ALA A 90 -5.80 -11.94 5.45
C ALA A 90 -6.64 -13.17 5.05
N ARG A 91 -7.22 -13.18 3.84
CA ARG A 91 -7.94 -14.34 3.31
C ARG A 91 -7.02 -15.55 3.10
N SER A 92 -5.79 -15.32 2.65
CA SER A 92 -4.77 -16.37 2.50
C SER A 92 -4.44 -17.00 3.85
N VAL A 93 -4.18 -16.17 4.88
CA VAL A 93 -3.95 -16.61 6.27
C VAL A 93 -5.11 -17.44 6.80
N LEU A 94 -6.35 -16.94 6.69
CA LEU A 94 -7.55 -17.63 7.17
C LEU A 94 -7.69 -19.02 6.58
N ARG A 95 -7.41 -19.15 5.28
CA ARG A 95 -7.49 -20.42 4.56
C ARG A 95 -6.36 -21.38 4.92
N LYS A 96 -5.12 -20.88 5.00
CA LYS A 96 -3.90 -21.70 5.12
C LYS A 96 -3.57 -22.08 6.57
N VAL A 97 -3.79 -21.17 7.51
CA VAL A 97 -3.46 -21.37 8.93
C VAL A 97 -4.67 -21.88 9.71
N PHE A 98 -5.85 -21.29 9.46
CA PHE A 98 -7.04 -21.58 10.27
C PHE A 98 -8.03 -22.54 9.60
N GLY A 99 -7.80 -22.95 8.36
CA GLY A 99 -8.72 -23.80 7.60
C GLY A 99 -10.09 -23.15 7.33
N ARG A 100 -10.21 -21.83 7.46
CA ARG A 100 -11.48 -21.08 7.34
C ARG A 100 -11.57 -20.37 6.00
N ARG A 101 -12.68 -20.57 5.29
CA ARG A 101 -13.10 -19.67 4.21
C ARG A 101 -13.99 -18.58 4.80
N ALA A 102 -13.39 -17.54 5.35
CA ALA A 102 -14.13 -16.38 5.82
C ALA A 102 -13.85 -15.16 4.93
N THR A 103 -14.87 -14.32 4.79
CA THR A 103 -14.75 -12.95 4.27
C THR A 103 -14.32 -12.10 5.48
N PRO A 104 -13.13 -11.47 5.52
CA PRO A 104 -12.67 -10.79 6.75
C PRO A 104 -13.61 -9.69 7.29
N LEU A 105 -14.57 -9.23 6.49
CA LEU A 105 -15.62 -8.28 6.89
C LEU A 105 -16.73 -8.90 7.75
N THR A 106 -16.99 -10.21 7.68
CA THR A 106 -18.04 -10.83 8.51
C THR A 106 -17.64 -10.94 9.98
N SER A 107 -16.34 -10.93 10.31
CA SER A 107 -15.85 -10.92 11.71
C SER A 107 -15.77 -9.53 12.33
N LEU A 108 -15.79 -8.46 11.53
CA LEU A 108 -15.77 -7.06 11.98
C LEU A 108 -17.16 -6.52 12.36
N ARG A 109 -18.22 -7.30 12.18
CA ARG A 109 -19.58 -7.01 12.67
C ARG A 109 -19.75 -7.27 14.18
N ARG A 110 -18.69 -7.12 14.98
CA ARG A 110 -18.84 -6.96 16.43
C ARG A 110 -18.94 -5.46 16.70
N PRO A 111 -20.03 -4.98 17.31
CA PRO A 111 -20.12 -3.59 17.71
C PRO A 111 -18.90 -3.25 18.58
N TRP A 112 -18.26 -2.12 18.29
CA TRP A 112 -17.17 -1.60 19.10
C TRP A 112 -17.71 -1.40 20.53
N ALA A 113 -17.19 -2.18 21.47
CA ALA A 113 -17.69 -2.24 22.85
C ALA A 113 -17.45 -0.97 23.69
N GLY A 114 -17.10 0.17 23.07
CA GLY A 114 -16.73 1.41 23.76
C GLY A 114 -17.47 2.67 23.32
N ALA A 115 -18.45 2.59 22.41
CA ALA A 115 -19.21 3.77 21.97
C ALA A 115 -20.39 4.07 22.92
N SER A 116 -20.10 4.42 24.18
CA SER A 116 -21.09 5.13 25.00
C SER A 116 -21.04 6.61 24.66
N MET A 117 -21.93 7.07 23.78
CA MET A 117 -22.24 8.49 23.63
C MET A 117 -23.08 8.92 24.83
N SER A 118 -22.47 9.61 25.78
CA SER A 118 -23.21 10.43 26.75
C SER A 118 -23.68 11.70 26.05
N THR A 119 -24.99 11.93 26.08
CA THR A 119 -25.70 13.14 25.63
C THR A 119 -25.31 14.35 26.46
#